data_AF-A0A0F7ZQV5-F1
#
_entry.id   AF-A0A0F7ZQV5-F1
#
_cell.length_a   1.000
_cell.length_b   1.000
_cell.length_c   1.000
_cell.angle_alpha   90.00
_cell.angle_beta   90.00
_cell.angle_gamma   90.00
#
_symmetry.space_group_name_H-M   'P 1'
#
loop_
_entity.id
_entity.type
_entity.pdbx_description
1 polymer ?
#
loop_
_entity_poly.entity_id
_entity_poly.type
_entity_poly.pdbx_seq_one_letter_code
_entity_poly.pdbx_strand_id
1 'polypeptide(L)'
;MDVTSCSGDQILREVATWYDLDAADFTFHDDQESAVAVVIYITQDENGQPIHDGGEVFFKDGGDEGIRTGIYADEGKQGVWLFSVPEGGLYVDNARVVFVKLKKKPKKKGYK
;
A
#
# COMPACT_ATOMS: atom_id res chain seq x y z
N MET A 1 7.68 -3.24 1.88
CA MET A 1 7.93 -3.64 3.29
C MET A 1 6.85 -4.59 3.70
N ASP A 2 7.17 -5.68 4.41
CA ASP A 2 6.17 -6.56 5.01
C ASP A 2 5.54 -5.86 6.22
N VAL A 3 4.20 -5.75 6.22
CA VAL A 3 3.37 -5.14 7.26
C VAL A 3 2.30 -6.10 7.78
N THR A 4 2.47 -7.40 7.58
CA THR A 4 1.49 -8.44 7.94
C THR A 4 1.08 -8.37 9.41
N SER A 5 2.00 -8.05 10.31
CA SER A 5 1.73 -7.93 11.75
C SER A 5 1.37 -6.52 12.22
N CYS A 6 1.24 -5.57 11.31
CA CYS A 6 0.99 -4.17 11.64
C CYS A 6 -0.52 -3.86 11.66
N SER A 7 -0.95 -3.12 12.66
CA SER A 7 -2.24 -2.44 12.64
C SER A 7 -2.26 -1.31 11.61
N GLY A 8 -3.46 -0.88 11.20
CA GLY A 8 -3.63 0.26 10.28
C GLY A 8 -2.89 1.52 10.75
N ASP A 9 -2.94 1.83 12.06
CA ASP A 9 -2.23 2.99 12.64
C ASP A 9 -0.70 2.87 12.50
N GLN A 10 -0.15 1.65 12.62
CA GLN A 10 1.28 1.42 12.42
C GLN A 10 1.67 1.59 10.96
N ILE A 11 0.84 1.13 10.02
CA ILE A 11 1.05 1.34 8.59
C ILE A 11 1.02 2.83 8.25
N LEU A 12 0.06 3.60 8.78
CA LEU A 12 0.01 5.06 8.56
C LEU A 12 1.24 5.78 9.15
N ARG A 13 1.72 5.35 10.31
CA ARG A 13 2.97 5.89 10.90
C ARG A 13 4.18 5.59 10.02
N GLU A 14 4.28 4.38 9.50
CA GLU A 14 5.36 3.99 8.59
C GLU A 14 5.37 4.90 7.35
N VAL A 15 4.23 5.05 6.68
CA VAL A 15 4.10 5.97 5.52
C VAL A 15 4.47 7.39 5.90
N ALA A 16 4.04 7.86 7.07
CA ALA A 16 4.34 9.21 7.53
C ALA A 16 5.84 9.48 7.68
N THR A 17 6.64 8.47 8.05
CA THR A 17 8.10 8.59 8.13
C THR A 17 8.75 8.85 6.76
N TRP A 18 8.14 8.38 5.67
CA TRP A 18 8.67 8.57 4.32
C TRP A 18 8.55 10.02 3.83
N TYR A 19 7.62 10.78 4.42
CA TYR A 19 7.28 12.15 4.01
C TYR A 19 7.56 13.21 5.08
N ASP A 20 8.10 12.85 6.24
CA ASP A 20 8.31 13.74 7.39
C ASP A 20 7.03 14.47 7.82
N LEU A 21 5.93 13.72 7.93
CA LEU A 21 4.59 14.21 8.31
C LEU A 21 4.02 13.44 9.50
N ASP A 22 2.86 13.86 10.00
CA ASP A 22 2.16 13.14 11.07
C ASP A 22 1.30 12.01 10.47
N ALA A 23 1.21 10.86 11.14
CA ALA A 23 0.30 9.78 10.74
C ALA A 23 -1.15 10.24 10.64
N ALA A 24 -1.55 11.24 11.45
CA ALA A 24 -2.87 11.86 11.38
C ALA A 24 -3.16 12.56 10.06
N ASP A 25 -2.13 12.92 9.28
CA ASP A 25 -2.27 13.52 7.95
C ASP A 25 -2.60 12.48 6.86
N PHE A 26 -2.54 11.18 7.18
CA PHE A 26 -2.79 10.09 6.25
C PHE A 26 -4.07 9.30 6.57
N THR A 27 -4.63 8.67 5.55
CA THR A 27 -5.80 7.79 5.65
C THR A 27 -5.78 6.73 4.56
N PHE A 28 -6.46 5.62 4.83
CA PHE A 28 -6.73 4.58 3.84
C PHE A 28 -7.87 4.97 2.91
N HIS A 29 -7.81 4.51 1.66
CA HIS A 29 -8.78 4.70 0.60
C HIS A 29 -8.78 3.49 -0.36
N ASP A 30 -9.91 3.23 -0.99
CA ASP A 30 -10.04 2.13 -1.96
C ASP A 30 -9.66 2.53 -3.40
N ASP A 31 -9.40 3.82 -3.63
CA ASP A 31 -9.08 4.35 -4.94
C ASP A 31 -7.64 4.93 -4.99
N GLN A 32 -7.01 4.82 -6.16
CA GLN A 32 -5.62 5.21 -6.38
C GLN A 32 -5.40 6.72 -6.48
N GLU A 33 -6.44 7.54 -6.68
CA GLU A 33 -6.27 8.95 -7.03
C GLU A 33 -5.50 9.72 -5.94
N SER A 34 -4.35 10.30 -6.31
CA SER A 34 -3.46 11.01 -5.37
C SER A 34 -2.93 10.15 -4.21
N ALA A 35 -2.86 8.83 -4.38
CA ALA A 35 -2.23 7.93 -3.42
C ALA A 35 -0.72 8.10 -3.39
N VAL A 36 -0.14 7.96 -2.20
CA VAL A 36 1.31 8.06 -1.96
C VAL A 36 1.92 6.71 -1.61
N ALA A 37 1.11 5.79 -1.07
CA ALA A 37 1.50 4.42 -0.81
C ALA A 37 0.35 3.46 -1.12
N VAL A 38 0.69 2.18 -1.33
CA VAL A 38 -0.25 1.10 -1.57
C VAL A 38 0.07 -0.07 -0.64
N VAL A 39 -0.97 -0.63 -0.05
CA VAL A 39 -0.96 -1.87 0.72
C VAL A 39 -1.52 -2.96 -0.19
N ILE A 40 -0.73 -4.00 -0.45
CA ILE A 40 -1.07 -5.12 -1.31
C ILE A 40 -1.23 -6.37 -0.44
N TYR A 41 -2.37 -7.03 -0.54
CA TYR A 41 -2.65 -8.26 0.21
C TYR A 41 -2.26 -9.48 -0.64
N ILE A 42 -1.26 -10.24 -0.19
CA ILE A 42 -0.65 -11.35 -0.93
C ILE A 42 -0.85 -12.63 -0.14
N THR A 43 -1.58 -13.61 -0.70
CA THR A 43 -2.02 -14.88 -0.05
C THR A 43 -2.85 -14.74 1.23
N GLN A 44 -2.86 -13.59 1.90
CA GLN A 44 -3.52 -13.39 3.19
C GLN A 44 -4.09 -11.97 3.28
N ASP A 45 -5.26 -11.83 3.89
CA ASP A 45 -5.93 -10.55 4.10
C ASP A 45 -5.64 -9.90 5.46
N GLU A 46 -6.23 -8.72 5.72
CA GLU A 46 -6.08 -7.96 6.98
C GLU A 46 -6.52 -8.74 8.23
N ASN A 47 -7.38 -9.75 8.08
CA ASN A 47 -7.87 -10.59 9.16
C ASN A 47 -7.07 -11.89 9.30
N GLY A 48 -6.01 -12.04 8.51
CA GLY A 48 -5.19 -13.24 8.48
C GLY A 48 -5.83 -14.40 7.69
N GLN A 49 -6.86 -14.15 6.89
CA GLN A 49 -7.54 -15.21 6.12
C GLN A 49 -6.85 -15.42 4.76
N PRO A 50 -6.78 -16.68 4.28
CA PRO A 50 -6.18 -16.96 2.98
C PRO A 50 -6.97 -16.32 1.84
N ILE A 51 -6.26 -15.76 0.86
CA ILE A 51 -6.80 -15.23 -0.38
C ILE A 51 -6.61 -16.29 -1.46
N HIS A 52 -7.72 -16.78 -2.02
CA HIS A 52 -7.69 -17.81 -3.06
C HIS A 52 -7.73 -17.24 -4.49
N ASP A 53 -8.38 -16.08 -4.67
CA ASP A 53 -8.49 -15.48 -5.99
C ASP A 53 -7.16 -14.85 -6.41
N GLY A 54 -6.72 -15.18 -7.64
CA GLY A 54 -5.48 -14.66 -8.20
C GLY A 54 -5.65 -13.28 -8.82
N GLY A 55 -4.64 -12.43 -8.68
CA GLY A 55 -4.59 -11.10 -9.29
C GLY A 55 -3.16 -10.58 -9.39
N GLU A 56 -2.96 -9.48 -10.10
CA GLU A 56 -1.64 -8.89 -10.34
C GLU A 56 -1.65 -7.36 -10.11
N VAL A 57 -0.53 -6.84 -9.58
CA VAL A 57 -0.29 -5.41 -9.40
C VAL A 57 0.98 -4.99 -10.13
N PHE A 58 0.90 -3.97 -10.96
CA PHE A 58 2.02 -3.46 -11.76
C PHE A 58 2.35 -2.02 -11.40
N PHE A 59 3.64 -1.73 -11.23
CA PHE A 59 4.15 -0.37 -11.05
C PHE A 59 4.62 0.17 -12.39
N LYS A 60 4.08 1.32 -12.84
CA LYS A 60 4.31 1.82 -14.20
C LYS A 60 5.78 2.12 -14.51
N ASP A 61 6.55 2.56 -13.52
CA ASP A 61 7.98 2.89 -13.70
C ASP A 61 8.89 1.69 -13.39
N GLY A 62 8.33 0.55 -13.00
CA GLY A 62 9.05 -0.57 -12.40
C GLY A 62 9.67 -1.59 -13.36
N GLY A 63 9.43 -1.48 -14.67
CA GLY A 63 10.04 -2.34 -15.70
C GLY A 63 10.05 -3.83 -15.34
N ASP A 64 8.94 -4.52 -15.57
CA ASP A 64 8.86 -6.00 -15.63
C ASP A 64 9.15 -6.77 -14.34
N GLU A 65 8.16 -6.80 -13.44
CA GLU A 65 7.57 -8.03 -12.85
C GLU A 65 6.42 -7.62 -11.92
N GLY A 66 5.19 -7.86 -12.35
CA GLY A 66 4.00 -7.59 -11.54
C GLY A 66 4.03 -8.39 -10.25
N ILE A 67 3.44 -7.86 -9.19
CA ILE A 67 3.24 -8.59 -7.93
C ILE A 67 2.01 -9.47 -8.09
N ARG A 68 2.22 -10.79 -8.11
CA ARG A 68 1.14 -11.77 -8.06
C ARG A 68 0.55 -11.89 -6.66
N THR A 69 -0.77 -11.99 -6.60
CA THR A 69 -1.56 -12.12 -5.38
C THR A 69 -2.40 -13.41 -5.41
N GLY A 70 -2.97 -13.78 -4.27
CA GLY A 70 -3.74 -15.02 -4.13
C GLY A 70 -2.91 -16.30 -4.24
N ILE A 71 -3.53 -17.39 -4.74
CA ILE A 71 -2.89 -18.72 -4.84
C ILE A 71 -1.69 -18.79 -5.80
N TYR A 72 -1.49 -17.78 -6.65
CA TYR A 72 -0.39 -17.71 -7.62
C TYR A 72 0.73 -16.75 -7.19
N ALA A 73 0.67 -16.26 -5.96
CA ALA A 73 1.70 -15.37 -5.43
C ALA A 73 3.07 -16.04 -5.34
N ASP A 74 4.12 -15.24 -5.55
CA ASP A 74 5.49 -15.70 -5.38
C ASP A 74 5.78 -15.98 -3.90
N GLU A 75 6.50 -17.07 -3.61
CA GLU A 75 6.83 -17.48 -2.24
C GLU A 75 7.57 -16.40 -1.43
N GLY A 76 8.29 -15.50 -2.10
CA GLY A 76 9.05 -14.43 -1.46
C GLY A 76 8.25 -13.19 -1.01
N LYS A 77 6.95 -13.11 -1.33
CA LYS A 77 6.12 -11.93 -1.03
C LYS A 77 4.80 -12.28 -0.34
N GLN A 78 4.71 -13.40 0.37
CA GLN A 78 3.52 -13.74 1.15
C GLN A 78 3.22 -12.69 2.25
N GLY A 79 1.94 -12.53 2.59
CA GLY A 79 1.46 -11.61 3.62
C GLY A 79 0.95 -10.27 3.09
N VAL A 80 1.01 -9.22 3.90
CA VAL A 80 0.55 -7.88 3.54
C VAL A 80 1.75 -6.99 3.32
N TRP A 81 1.83 -6.35 2.16
CA TRP A 81 3.01 -5.58 1.76
C TRP A 81 2.69 -4.12 1.47
N LEU A 82 3.51 -3.23 2.00
CA LEU A 82 3.43 -1.78 1.82
C LEU A 82 4.51 -1.30 0.83
N PHE A 83 4.10 -0.50 -0.16
CA PHE A 83 4.97 0.09 -1.17
C PHE A 83 4.66 1.58 -1.37
N SER A 84 5.66 2.36 -1.79
CA SER A 84 5.41 3.70 -2.35
C SER A 84 4.75 3.58 -3.71
N VAL A 85 3.84 4.52 -4.02
CA VAL A 85 3.27 4.61 -5.37
C VAL A 85 4.28 5.35 -6.27
N PRO A 86 4.71 4.78 -7.41
CA PRO A 86 5.63 5.44 -8.34
C PRO A 86 4.94 6.62 -9.04
N GLU A 87 5.71 7.57 -9.55
CA GLU A 87 5.17 8.77 -10.22
C GLU A 87 4.27 8.42 -11.41
N GLY A 88 4.61 7.34 -12.12
CA GLY A 88 3.81 6.81 -13.20
C GLY A 88 2.45 6.22 -12.77
N GLY A 89 2.28 5.87 -11.49
CA GLY A 89 1.12 5.21 -10.95
C GLY A 89 1.20 3.68 -10.98
N LEU A 90 0.10 3.03 -10.58
CA LEU A 90 -0.03 1.58 -10.61
C LEU A 90 -1.21 1.13 -11.49
N TYR A 91 -1.17 -0.14 -11.87
CA TYR A 91 -2.28 -0.88 -12.48
C TYR A 91 -2.59 -2.10 -11.60
N VAL A 92 -3.87 -2.35 -11.36
CA VAL A 92 -4.35 -3.42 -10.48
C VAL A 92 -5.34 -4.25 -11.28
N ASP A 93 -5.10 -5.55 -11.35
CA ASP A 93 -6.02 -6.50 -11.97
C ASP A 93 -6.38 -7.61 -10.99
N ASN A 94 -7.67 -7.70 -10.64
CA ASN A 94 -8.23 -8.71 -9.75
C ASN A 94 -7.46 -8.94 -8.42
N ALA A 95 -6.76 -7.92 -7.93
CA ALA A 95 -5.97 -8.00 -6.70
C ALA A 95 -6.59 -7.15 -5.59
N ARG A 96 -6.48 -7.62 -4.34
CA ARG A 96 -6.91 -6.85 -3.18
C ARG A 96 -5.80 -5.88 -2.78
N VAL A 97 -6.10 -4.59 -2.89
CA VAL A 97 -5.20 -3.49 -2.52
C VAL A 97 -5.96 -2.40 -1.77
N VAL A 98 -5.24 -1.65 -0.93
CA VAL A 98 -5.74 -0.44 -0.28
C VAL A 98 -4.70 0.66 -0.43
N PHE A 99 -5.13 1.88 -0.66
CA PHE A 99 -4.25 3.03 -0.88
C PHE A 99 -4.14 3.90 0.37
N VAL A 100 -2.97 4.51 0.56
CA VAL A 100 -2.77 5.53 1.59
C VAL A 100 -2.67 6.89 0.90
N LYS A 101 -3.46 7.85 1.37
CA LYS A 101 -3.53 9.21 0.86
C LYS A 101 -3.30 10.24 1.95
N LEU A 102 -2.88 11.42 1.52
CA LEU A 102 -2.84 12.60 2.36
C LEU A 102 -4.26 13.22 2.47
N LYS A 103 -4.78 13.41 3.69
CA LYS A 103 -6.14 13.94 3.95
C LYS A 103 -6.39 15.33 3.37
N LYS A 104 -5.34 16.17 3.33
CA LYS A 104 -5.24 17.51 2.69
C LYS A 104 -3.85 18.06 3.03
N LYS A 105 -3.30 18.95 2.19
CA LYS A 105 -1.96 19.56 2.38
C LYS A 105 -1.74 19.91 3.86
N PRO A 106 -0.65 19.44 4.49
CA PRO A 106 -0.38 19.75 5.90
C PRO A 106 -0.44 21.26 6.05
N LYS A 107 -1.22 21.74 7.03
CA LYS A 107 -1.04 23.10 7.51
C LYS A 107 0.40 23.14 8.01
N LYS A 108 1.30 23.80 7.28
CA LYS A 108 2.66 24.08 7.75
C LYS A 108 2.57 24.45 9.23
N LYS A 109 3.19 23.66 10.12
CA LYS A 109 3.41 24.10 11.49
C LYS A 109 4.29 25.34 11.37
N GLY A 110 3.65 26.50 11.42
CA GLY A 110 4.35 27.77 11.50
C GLY A 110 5.11 27.78 12.81
N TYR A 111 6.41 27.52 12.75
CA TYR A 111 7.30 27.91 13.83
C TYR A 111 7.25 29.45 13.88
N LYS A 112 6.63 29.98 14.94
CA LYS A 112 6.78 31.37 15.36
C LYS A 112 8.13 31.56 16.03
#